data_AF-A0A8H7HKA7-F1
#
_entry.id   AF-A0A8H7HKA7-F1
#
_cell.length_a   1.000
_cell.length_b   1.000
_cell.length_c   1.000
_cell.angle_alpha   90.00
_cell.angle_beta   90.00
_cell.angle_gamma   90.00
#
_symmetry.space_group_name_H-M   'P 1'
#
loop_
_entity.id
_entity.type
_entity.pdbx_description
1 polymer ?
#
loop_
_entity_poly.entity_id
_entity_poly.type
_entity_poly.pdbx_seq_one_letter_code
_entity_poly.pdbx_strand_id
1 'polypeptide(L)'
;MIFASALTVTTFAAAALAGSIVPRATTTAPADVTDKIQLHARLAMAAYINPGGCESSISGSKVLQQFTSPAGQNGFIIQMNATKEVNIVFRGTLSLRNGQTNADSTPAPVSWPGCTGCTVHHGFYTNYLDAKNYTNGFATAFNAASALGYKVNCVGHSLGAAVAAMCAGDLYPSGKVSEIYTYGEFRTMNQAAATWVDSRLG
;
A
#
# COMPACT_ATOMS: atom_id res chain seq x y z
N MET A 1 8.45 5.34 68.64
CA MET A 1 8.94 6.34 67.66
C MET A 1 8.87 5.70 66.29
N ILE A 2 7.89 6.10 65.48
CA ILE A 2 7.69 5.63 64.10
C ILE A 2 8.28 6.72 63.20
N PHE A 3 9.32 6.39 62.43
CA PHE A 3 9.86 7.28 61.40
C PHE A 3 9.12 7.02 60.08
N ALA A 4 8.34 8.00 59.63
CA ALA A 4 7.72 8.01 58.31
C ALA A 4 8.67 8.64 57.29
N SER A 5 8.91 7.92 56.20
CA SER A 5 9.76 8.29 55.06
C SER A 5 9.03 9.29 54.17
N ALA A 6 9.68 10.41 53.82
CA ALA A 6 9.15 11.38 52.85
C ALA A 6 9.80 11.15 51.48
N LEU A 7 9.00 10.69 50.51
CA LEU A 7 9.39 10.53 49.11
C LEU A 7 9.10 11.84 48.36
N THR A 8 10.14 12.54 47.92
CA THR A 8 10.03 13.75 47.10
C THR A 8 9.75 13.38 45.64
N VAL A 9 8.57 13.75 45.15
CA VAL A 9 8.20 13.64 43.73
C VAL A 9 8.69 14.90 43.00
N THR A 10 9.76 14.77 42.21
CA THR A 10 10.18 15.81 41.27
C THR A 10 9.32 15.73 40.01
N THR A 11 8.50 16.75 39.78
CA THR A 11 7.71 16.91 38.56
C THR A 11 8.60 17.39 37.41
N PHE A 12 8.73 16.60 36.35
CA PHE A 12 9.28 17.07 35.08
C PHE A 12 8.21 17.87 34.33
N ALA A 13 8.42 19.18 34.20
CA ALA A 13 7.64 20.01 33.31
C ALA A 13 8.03 19.72 31.85
N ALA A 14 7.16 19.05 31.12
CA ALA A 14 7.29 18.92 29.67
C ALA A 14 6.95 20.28 29.03
N ALA A 15 7.96 20.96 28.47
CA ALA A 15 7.74 22.12 27.63
C ALA A 15 7.06 21.65 26.33
N ALA A 16 5.75 21.86 26.22
CA ALA A 16 5.03 21.69 24.97
C ALA A 16 5.50 22.78 23.99
N LEU A 17 6.28 22.40 22.99
CA LEU A 17 6.46 23.21 21.79
C LEU A 17 5.09 23.32 21.12
N ALA A 18 4.40 24.43 21.35
CA ALA A 18 3.22 24.81 20.62
C ALA A 18 3.62 25.15 19.17
N GLY A 19 3.86 24.11 18.37
CA GLY A 19 3.80 24.25 16.92
C GLY A 19 2.37 24.65 16.57
N SER A 20 2.18 25.86 16.05
CA SER A 20 0.89 26.32 15.55
C SER A 20 0.35 25.29 14.55
N ILE A 21 -0.74 24.62 14.92
CA ILE A 21 -1.52 23.76 14.02
C ILE A 21 -2.09 24.70 12.96
N VAL A 22 -1.40 24.82 11.82
CA VAL A 22 -1.97 25.49 10.66
C VAL A 22 -3.17 24.64 10.23
N PRO A 23 -4.40 25.17 10.26
CA PRO A 23 -5.54 24.44 9.72
C PRO A 23 -5.24 24.15 8.25
N ARG A 24 -5.05 22.87 7.90
CA ARG A 24 -4.98 22.48 6.49
C ARG A 24 -6.31 22.89 5.87
N ALA A 25 -6.26 23.75 4.85
CA ALA A 25 -7.45 24.08 4.08
C ALA A 25 -8.07 22.78 3.56
N THR A 26 -9.22 22.40 4.10
CA THR A 26 -9.99 21.25 3.63
C THR A 26 -10.77 21.69 2.40
N THR A 27 -10.11 21.65 1.24
CA THR A 27 -10.82 21.68 -0.04
C THR A 27 -11.49 20.33 -0.24
N THR A 28 -12.80 20.29 -0.45
CA THR A 28 -13.49 19.08 -0.88
C THR A 28 -12.81 18.57 -2.15
N ALA A 29 -12.44 17.28 -2.17
CA ALA A 29 -11.85 16.69 -3.35
C ALA A 29 -12.84 16.77 -4.53
N PRO A 30 -12.37 17.02 -5.75
CA PRO A 30 -13.21 16.90 -6.95
C PRO A 30 -13.95 15.55 -7.02
N ALA A 31 -15.11 15.54 -7.67
CA ALA A 31 -15.97 14.36 -7.74
C ALA A 31 -15.26 13.17 -8.42
N ASP A 32 -14.49 13.42 -9.48
CA ASP A 32 -13.69 12.40 -10.18
C ASP A 32 -12.62 11.76 -9.28
N VAL A 33 -11.98 12.56 -8.42
CA VAL A 33 -11.03 12.05 -7.41
C VAL A 33 -11.76 11.19 -6.38
N THR A 34 -12.94 11.63 -5.95
CA THR A 34 -13.77 10.89 -4.99
C THR A 34 -14.21 9.54 -5.56
N ASP A 35 -14.62 9.49 -6.82
CA ASP A 35 -15.04 8.27 -7.51
C ASP A 35 -13.87 7.28 -7.65
N LYS A 36 -12.69 7.77 -8.02
CA LYS A 36 -11.46 6.95 -8.06
C LYS A 36 -11.14 6.36 -6.67
N ILE A 37 -11.19 7.18 -5.62
CA ILE A 37 -10.94 6.73 -4.25
C ILE A 37 -11.93 5.65 -3.84
N GLN A 38 -13.23 5.83 -4.13
CA GLN A 38 -14.25 4.85 -3.76
C GLN A 38 -14.11 3.54 -4.54
N LEU A 39 -13.85 3.62 -5.85
CA LEU A 39 -13.65 2.44 -6.68
C LEU A 39 -12.50 1.57 -6.16
N HIS A 40 -11.33 2.15 -5.97
CA HIS A 40 -10.14 1.41 -5.54
C HIS A 40 -10.23 0.94 -4.08
N ALA A 41 -10.99 1.65 -3.23
CA ALA A 41 -11.31 1.16 -1.89
C ALA A 41 -12.17 -0.11 -1.94
N ARG A 42 -13.18 -0.16 -2.83
CA ARG A 42 -13.99 -1.37 -3.04
C ARG A 42 -13.15 -2.54 -3.54
N LEU A 43 -12.20 -2.28 -4.47
CA LEU A 43 -11.26 -3.30 -4.92
C LEU A 43 -10.37 -3.81 -3.77
N ALA A 44 -9.82 -2.91 -2.97
CA ALA A 44 -9.00 -3.28 -1.81
C ALA A 44 -9.77 -4.15 -0.81
N MET A 45 -11.06 -3.89 -0.61
CA MET A 45 -11.92 -4.71 0.24
C MET A 45 -12.32 -6.05 -0.40
N ALA A 46 -12.50 -6.10 -1.72
CA ALA A 46 -12.82 -7.34 -2.43
C ALA A 46 -11.76 -8.42 -2.24
N ALA A 47 -10.49 -8.02 -2.03
CA ALA A 47 -9.39 -8.93 -1.72
C ALA A 47 -9.61 -9.76 -0.44
N TYR A 48 -10.48 -9.33 0.48
CA TYR A 48 -10.76 -10.03 1.73
C TYR A 48 -11.85 -11.09 1.65
N ILE A 49 -12.72 -11.01 0.64
CA ILE A 49 -13.95 -11.81 0.58
C ILE A 49 -13.94 -12.68 -0.67
N ASN A 50 -14.26 -12.06 -1.81
CA ASN A 50 -14.39 -12.75 -3.08
C ASN A 50 -14.12 -11.77 -4.23
N PRO A 51 -12.93 -11.80 -4.83
CA PRO A 51 -12.63 -10.98 -6.01
C PRO A 51 -13.63 -11.16 -7.15
N GLY A 52 -14.19 -12.37 -7.33
CA GLY A 52 -15.20 -12.65 -8.36
C GLY A 52 -16.51 -11.87 -8.19
N GLY A 53 -16.80 -11.38 -6.97
CA GLY A 53 -17.94 -10.49 -6.72
C GLY A 53 -17.80 -9.12 -7.41
N CYS A 54 -16.59 -8.72 -7.82
CA CYS A 54 -16.39 -7.50 -8.59
C CYS A 54 -17.04 -7.58 -9.97
N GLU A 55 -17.03 -8.74 -10.63
CA GLU A 55 -17.55 -8.88 -12.00
C GLU A 55 -19.06 -8.64 -12.08
N SER A 56 -19.80 -8.93 -11.02
CA SER A 56 -21.24 -8.68 -10.92
C SER A 56 -21.57 -7.29 -10.36
N SER A 57 -20.72 -6.73 -9.51
CA SER A 57 -20.96 -5.42 -8.85
C SER A 57 -20.36 -4.23 -9.59
N ILE A 58 -19.41 -4.46 -10.50
CA ILE A 58 -18.73 -3.43 -11.28
C ILE A 58 -18.77 -3.82 -12.76
N SER A 59 -19.62 -3.11 -13.52
CA SER A 59 -19.83 -3.38 -14.93
C SER A 59 -18.54 -3.27 -15.75
N GLY A 60 -18.29 -4.26 -16.59
CA GLY A 60 -17.10 -4.31 -17.45
C GLY A 60 -15.79 -4.60 -16.70
N SER A 61 -15.87 -5.06 -15.44
CA SER A 61 -14.71 -5.60 -14.73
C SER A 61 -14.56 -7.11 -14.97
N LYS A 62 -13.32 -7.60 -14.96
CA LYS A 62 -12.99 -9.02 -15.13
C LYS A 62 -11.77 -9.40 -14.30
N VAL A 63 -11.91 -10.36 -13.38
CA VAL A 63 -10.79 -10.92 -12.63
C VAL A 63 -9.97 -11.80 -13.56
N LEU A 64 -8.70 -11.44 -13.72
CA LEU A 64 -7.77 -12.15 -14.59
C LEU A 64 -7.01 -13.25 -13.87
N GLN A 65 -6.67 -13.02 -12.60
CA GLN A 65 -5.89 -13.95 -11.78
C GLN A 65 -6.16 -13.69 -10.30
N GLN A 66 -6.26 -14.73 -9.50
CA GLN A 66 -6.13 -14.66 -8.04
C GLN A 66 -4.82 -15.35 -7.64
N PHE A 67 -4.18 -14.88 -6.57
CA PHE A 67 -2.91 -15.44 -6.12
C PHE A 67 -2.81 -15.49 -4.59
N THR A 68 -2.15 -16.54 -4.12
CA THR A 68 -1.71 -16.73 -2.73
C THR A 68 -0.27 -17.20 -2.78
N SER A 69 0.65 -16.29 -2.47
CA SER A 69 2.09 -16.58 -2.53
C SER A 69 2.53 -17.42 -1.32
N PRO A 70 3.68 -18.13 -1.39
CA PRO A 70 4.19 -18.97 -0.30
C PRO A 70 4.38 -18.24 1.04
N ALA A 71 4.81 -16.97 1.03
CA ALA A 71 4.92 -16.13 2.23
C ALA A 71 3.55 -15.65 2.76
N GLY A 72 2.45 -16.06 2.13
CA GLY A 72 1.09 -15.76 2.57
C GLY A 72 0.53 -14.43 2.03
N GLN A 73 1.19 -13.79 1.06
CA GLN A 73 0.61 -12.61 0.41
C GLN A 73 -0.52 -13.04 -0.53
N ASN A 74 -1.71 -12.53 -0.27
CA ASN A 74 -2.90 -12.81 -1.07
C ASN A 74 -3.25 -11.60 -1.93
N GLY A 75 -3.87 -11.83 -3.07
CA GLY A 75 -4.31 -10.76 -3.95
C GLY A 75 -4.94 -11.26 -5.24
N PHE A 76 -5.23 -10.31 -6.12
CA PHE A 76 -5.79 -10.61 -7.43
C PHE A 76 -5.45 -9.52 -8.44
N ILE A 77 -5.59 -9.85 -9.72
CA ILE A 77 -5.42 -8.94 -10.85
C ILE A 77 -6.79 -8.81 -11.51
N ILE A 78 -7.25 -7.57 -11.69
CA ILE A 78 -8.56 -7.28 -12.29
C ILE A 78 -8.42 -6.25 -13.42
N GLN A 79 -9.05 -6.54 -14.55
CA GLN A 79 -9.19 -5.62 -15.67
C GLN A 79 -10.46 -4.79 -15.50
N MET A 80 -10.39 -3.49 -15.79
CA MET A 80 -11.51 -2.56 -15.69
C MET A 80 -11.70 -1.84 -17.03
N ASN A 81 -12.75 -2.20 -17.78
CA ASN A 81 -12.97 -1.61 -19.10
C ASN A 81 -13.47 -0.17 -19.07
N ALA A 82 -14.18 0.22 -18.03
CA ALA A 82 -14.74 1.57 -17.86
C ALA A 82 -13.64 2.60 -17.57
N THR A 83 -12.66 2.24 -16.73
CA THR A 83 -11.57 3.12 -16.29
C THR A 83 -10.27 2.91 -17.07
N LYS A 84 -10.22 1.93 -18.00
CA LYS A 84 -9.06 1.64 -18.86
C LYS A 84 -7.80 1.33 -18.06
N GLU A 85 -7.97 0.50 -17.05
CA GLU A 85 -6.90 0.11 -16.12
C GLU A 85 -6.94 -1.39 -15.80
N VAL A 86 -5.78 -1.89 -15.37
CA VAL A 86 -5.60 -3.21 -14.78
C VAL A 86 -5.03 -3.01 -13.38
N ASN A 87 -5.76 -3.47 -12.36
CA ASN A 87 -5.37 -3.28 -10.97
C ASN A 87 -4.73 -4.55 -10.41
N ILE A 88 -3.52 -4.42 -9.86
CA ILE A 88 -2.89 -5.45 -9.03
C ILE A 88 -3.27 -5.14 -7.58
N VAL A 89 -4.15 -5.97 -7.02
CA VAL A 89 -4.76 -5.73 -5.71
C VAL A 89 -4.18 -6.68 -4.67
N PHE A 90 -3.65 -6.12 -3.58
CA PHE A 90 -3.06 -6.86 -2.47
C PHE A 90 -3.98 -6.84 -1.26
N ARG A 91 -4.24 -8.03 -0.70
CA ARG A 91 -4.97 -8.19 0.55
C ARG A 91 -4.06 -7.86 1.74
N GLY A 92 -4.62 -7.22 2.76
CA GLY A 92 -3.96 -7.15 4.07
C GLY A 92 -4.25 -8.38 4.95
N THR A 93 -4.04 -8.21 6.26
CA THR A 93 -4.14 -9.28 7.25
C THR A 93 -5.60 -9.60 7.62
N LEU A 94 -5.96 -10.88 7.72
CA LEU A 94 -7.31 -11.32 8.13
C LEU A 94 -7.57 -11.18 9.64
N SER A 95 -6.54 -11.21 10.48
CA SER A 95 -6.65 -10.90 11.91
C SER A 95 -5.45 -10.09 12.39
N LEU A 96 -5.72 -8.92 12.99
CA LEU A 96 -4.67 -8.09 13.60
C LEU A 96 -3.89 -8.83 14.70
N ARG A 97 -4.53 -9.84 15.34
CA ARG A 97 -3.90 -10.71 16.35
C ARG A 97 -2.84 -11.67 15.78
N ASN A 98 -2.92 -12.04 14.50
CA ASN A 98 -1.91 -12.85 13.82
C ASN A 98 -1.03 -12.01 12.86
N GLY A 99 -1.12 -10.67 12.91
CA GLY A 99 -0.40 -9.75 12.03
C GLY A 99 1.12 -9.72 12.20
N GLN A 100 1.70 -10.66 12.96
CA GLN A 100 3.10 -10.72 13.32
C GLN A 100 3.95 -11.70 12.52
N THR A 101 3.42 -12.33 11.47
CA THR A 101 4.26 -13.27 10.72
C THR A 101 5.28 -12.60 9.79
N ASN A 102 5.24 -11.28 9.56
CA ASN A 102 6.29 -10.54 8.81
C ASN A 102 6.53 -9.13 9.36
N ALA A 103 6.58 -8.97 10.70
CA ALA A 103 6.87 -7.70 11.37
C ALA A 103 8.38 -7.38 11.47
N ASP A 104 9.19 -7.89 10.55
CA ASP A 104 10.58 -7.49 10.45
C ASP A 104 10.65 -6.05 9.92
N SER A 105 10.70 -5.12 10.88
CA SER A 105 10.76 -3.69 10.69
C SER A 105 12.17 -3.17 10.43
N THR A 106 13.15 -4.07 10.25
CA THR A 106 14.48 -3.65 9.82
C THR A 106 14.40 -2.93 8.46
N PRO A 107 15.18 -1.85 8.27
CA PRO A 107 15.27 -1.20 6.97
C PRO A 107 15.97 -2.11 5.95
N ALA A 108 15.28 -2.41 4.85
CA ALA A 108 15.84 -3.09 3.69
C ALA A 108 16.19 -2.07 2.59
N PRO A 109 17.40 -2.09 2.03
CA PRO A 109 17.74 -1.22 0.91
C PRO A 109 16.95 -1.61 -0.34
N VAL A 110 16.51 -0.61 -1.10
CA VAL A 110 15.89 -0.80 -2.42
C VAL A 110 16.73 -0.13 -3.50
N SER A 111 16.80 -0.77 -4.67
CA SER A 111 17.54 -0.27 -5.82
C SER A 111 16.62 0.37 -6.85
N TRP A 112 15.70 1.25 -6.41
CA TRP A 112 14.84 1.98 -7.32
C TRP A 112 15.67 3.03 -8.09
N PRO A 113 15.64 3.06 -9.43
CA PRO A 113 16.42 4.01 -10.22
C PRO A 113 16.21 5.47 -9.77
N GLY A 114 17.33 6.14 -9.45
CA GLY A 114 17.33 7.52 -8.95
C GLY A 114 16.94 7.68 -7.49
N CYS A 115 16.86 6.59 -6.71
CA CYS A 115 16.53 6.58 -5.29
C CYS A 115 17.79 6.29 -4.44
N THR A 116 18.57 7.32 -4.10
CA THR A 116 19.79 7.15 -3.30
C THR A 116 19.45 7.07 -1.81
N GLY A 117 20.00 6.07 -1.11
CA GLY A 117 19.78 5.89 0.33
C GLY A 117 18.38 5.44 0.70
N CYS A 118 17.63 4.90 -0.26
CA CYS A 118 16.26 4.48 -0.07
C CYS A 118 16.18 3.15 0.65
N THR A 119 15.40 3.14 1.73
CA THR A 119 15.10 1.92 2.48
C THR A 119 13.61 1.80 2.73
N VAL A 120 13.16 0.55 2.81
CA VAL A 120 11.77 0.17 3.03
C VAL A 120 11.68 -0.85 4.16
N HIS A 121 10.50 -1.08 4.70
CA HIS A 121 10.28 -2.10 5.71
C HIS A 121 10.51 -3.50 5.14
N HIS A 122 11.49 -4.24 5.68
CA HIS A 122 11.92 -5.54 5.15
C HIS A 122 10.77 -6.55 4.99
N GLY A 123 9.94 -6.72 6.03
CA GLY A 123 8.82 -7.67 5.96
C GLY A 123 7.80 -7.40 4.84
N PHE A 124 7.43 -6.14 4.59
CA PHE A 124 6.51 -5.79 3.51
C PHE A 124 7.16 -5.94 2.14
N TYR A 125 8.45 -5.64 2.03
CA TYR A 125 9.20 -5.83 0.79
C TYR A 125 9.36 -7.31 0.44
N THR A 126 9.60 -8.17 1.43
CA THR A 126 9.63 -9.63 1.25
C THR A 126 8.30 -10.17 0.75
N ASN A 127 7.17 -9.75 1.34
CA ASN A 127 5.83 -10.11 0.85
C ASN A 127 5.61 -9.67 -0.60
N TYR A 128 6.06 -8.47 -0.95
CA TYR A 128 6.00 -7.97 -2.31
C TYR A 128 6.82 -8.82 -3.29
N LEU A 129 8.08 -9.09 -2.97
CA LEU A 129 8.96 -9.89 -3.83
C LEU A 129 8.44 -11.32 -4.02
N ASP A 130 7.90 -11.92 -2.97
CA ASP A 130 7.30 -13.25 -3.02
C ASP A 130 6.05 -13.27 -3.93
N ALA A 131 5.15 -12.29 -3.80
CA ALA A 131 4.00 -12.14 -4.68
C ALA A 131 4.40 -11.87 -6.14
N LYS A 132 5.40 -11.01 -6.35
CA LYS A 132 5.97 -10.72 -7.67
C LYS A 132 6.52 -11.99 -8.29
N ASN A 133 7.32 -12.77 -7.56
CA ASN A 133 7.89 -14.02 -8.07
C ASN A 133 6.79 -15.05 -8.39
N TYR A 134 5.84 -15.25 -7.48
CA TYR A 134 4.73 -16.19 -7.66
C TYR A 134 3.86 -15.87 -8.89
N THR A 135 3.68 -14.59 -9.20
CA THR A 135 2.89 -14.13 -10.36
C THR A 135 3.72 -13.95 -11.64
N ASN A 136 4.95 -14.45 -11.66
CA ASN A 136 5.92 -14.26 -12.75
C ASN A 136 6.06 -12.77 -13.14
N GLY A 137 6.30 -11.94 -12.14
CA GLY A 137 6.38 -10.49 -12.28
C GLY A 137 5.07 -9.85 -12.72
N PHE A 138 3.92 -10.35 -12.26
CA PHE A 138 2.58 -9.90 -12.65
C PHE A 138 2.34 -9.93 -14.17
N ALA A 139 2.89 -10.92 -14.88
CA ALA A 139 2.81 -11.02 -16.34
C ALA A 139 1.36 -10.92 -16.87
N THR A 140 0.40 -11.52 -16.16
CA THR A 140 -1.04 -11.42 -16.50
C THR A 140 -1.52 -9.97 -16.56
N ALA A 141 -1.11 -9.13 -15.61
CA ALA A 141 -1.50 -7.72 -15.59
C ALA A 141 -0.91 -6.97 -16.79
N PHE A 142 0.39 -7.14 -17.04
CA PHE A 142 1.08 -6.42 -18.11
C PHE A 142 0.68 -6.89 -19.51
N ASN A 143 0.42 -8.18 -19.69
CA ASN A 143 -0.09 -8.71 -20.96
C ASN A 143 -1.48 -8.14 -21.27
N ALA A 144 -2.38 -8.12 -20.28
CA ALA A 144 -3.72 -7.54 -20.46
C ALA A 144 -3.65 -6.03 -20.71
N ALA A 145 -2.82 -5.31 -19.95
CA ALA A 145 -2.66 -3.87 -20.10
C ALA A 145 -2.08 -3.51 -21.47
N SER A 146 -1.03 -4.20 -21.91
CA SER A 146 -0.42 -4.02 -23.23
C SER A 146 -1.41 -4.30 -24.37
N ALA A 147 -2.14 -5.42 -24.30
CA ALA A 147 -3.09 -5.81 -25.34
C ALA A 147 -4.25 -4.82 -25.51
N LEU A 148 -4.64 -4.10 -24.45
CA LEU A 148 -5.78 -3.20 -24.44
C LEU A 148 -5.40 -1.71 -24.43
N GLY A 149 -4.11 -1.39 -24.30
CA GLY A 149 -3.62 -0.02 -24.10
C GLY A 149 -4.07 0.56 -22.76
N TYR A 150 -4.17 -0.26 -21.71
CA TYR A 150 -4.63 0.15 -20.38
C TYR A 150 -3.44 0.50 -19.48
N LYS A 151 -3.71 1.30 -18.44
CA LYS A 151 -2.74 1.57 -17.36
C LYS A 151 -2.73 0.42 -16.36
N VAL A 152 -1.65 0.27 -15.59
CA VAL A 152 -1.61 -0.65 -14.45
C VAL A 152 -1.47 0.14 -13.16
N ASN A 153 -2.23 -0.23 -12.14
CA ASN A 153 -2.14 0.38 -10.81
C ASN A 153 -1.88 -0.68 -9.74
N CYS A 154 -1.24 -0.29 -8.64
CA CYS A 154 -1.11 -1.12 -7.44
C CYS A 154 -2.12 -0.63 -6.38
N VAL A 155 -2.89 -1.54 -5.79
CA VAL A 155 -3.99 -1.22 -4.86
C VAL A 155 -3.90 -2.07 -3.61
N GLY A 156 -4.17 -1.51 -2.43
CA GLY A 156 -4.27 -2.33 -1.22
C GLY A 156 -4.76 -1.61 0.03
N HIS A 157 -5.20 -2.41 1.00
CA HIS A 157 -5.62 -1.95 2.33
C HIS A 157 -4.76 -2.57 3.44
N SER A 158 -4.49 -1.83 4.51
CA SER A 158 -3.73 -2.27 5.68
C SER A 158 -2.34 -2.80 5.26
N LEU A 159 -1.96 -4.04 5.60
CA LEU A 159 -0.71 -4.65 5.12
C LEU A 159 -0.64 -4.70 3.58
N GLY A 160 -1.76 -4.91 2.90
CA GLY A 160 -1.81 -4.91 1.43
C GLY A 160 -1.50 -3.53 0.84
N ALA A 161 -1.80 -2.47 1.57
CA ALA A 161 -1.44 -1.11 1.18
C ALA A 161 0.09 -0.92 1.18
N ALA A 162 0.76 -1.46 2.20
CA ALA A 162 2.23 -1.43 2.29
C ALA A 162 2.89 -2.22 1.15
N VAL A 163 2.31 -3.36 0.78
CA VAL A 163 2.78 -4.17 -0.35
C VAL A 163 2.50 -3.46 -1.69
N ALA A 164 1.38 -2.76 -1.83
CA ALA A 164 1.07 -1.95 -3.00
C ALA A 164 2.08 -0.79 -3.18
N ALA A 165 2.55 -0.19 -2.08
CA ALA A 165 3.62 0.81 -2.08
C ALA A 165 4.94 0.27 -2.63
N MET A 166 5.34 -0.94 -2.22
CA MET A 166 6.52 -1.61 -2.79
C MET A 166 6.33 -1.95 -4.27
N CYS A 167 5.13 -2.40 -4.65
CA CYS A 167 4.75 -2.68 -6.03
C CYS A 167 4.92 -1.47 -6.94
N ALA A 168 4.40 -0.31 -6.53
CA ALA A 168 4.50 0.90 -7.33
C ALA A 168 5.95 1.38 -7.42
N GLY A 169 6.69 1.40 -6.30
CA GLY A 169 8.09 1.84 -6.28
C GLY A 169 9.00 1.00 -7.18
N ASP A 170 8.82 -0.32 -7.19
CA ASP A 170 9.61 -1.23 -8.03
C ASP A 170 9.24 -1.16 -9.53
N LEU A 171 7.95 -1.02 -9.85
CA LEU A 171 7.47 -1.15 -11.23
C LEU A 171 7.36 0.18 -11.98
N TYR A 172 7.17 1.30 -11.27
CA TYR A 172 7.09 2.64 -11.87
C TYR A 172 8.30 2.98 -12.78
N PRO A 173 9.56 2.72 -12.38
CA PRO A 173 10.74 3.03 -13.21
C PRO A 173 10.74 2.38 -14.59
N SER A 174 10.05 1.25 -14.74
CA SER A 174 9.92 0.54 -16.01
C SER A 174 8.72 0.98 -16.85
N GLY A 175 8.04 2.06 -16.47
CA GLY A 175 6.82 2.56 -17.11
C GLY A 175 5.62 1.61 -16.94
N LYS A 176 5.73 0.64 -16.03
CA LYS A 176 4.76 -0.44 -15.89
C LYS A 176 3.59 -0.09 -14.98
N VAL A 177 3.75 0.83 -14.03
CA VAL A 177 2.69 1.26 -13.10
C VAL A 177 2.47 2.76 -13.26
N SER A 178 1.20 3.18 -13.26
CA SER A 178 0.79 4.59 -13.42
C SER A 178 0.38 5.24 -12.10
N GLU A 179 -0.43 4.55 -11.30
CA GLU A 179 -0.97 5.09 -10.05
C GLU A 179 -0.88 4.04 -8.92
N ILE A 180 -0.94 4.53 -7.69
CA ILE A 180 -1.01 3.70 -6.49
C ILE A 180 -2.18 4.15 -5.61
N TYR A 181 -2.93 3.17 -5.08
CA TYR A 181 -4.05 3.41 -4.18
C TYR A 181 -3.86 2.65 -2.86
N THR A 182 -3.52 3.38 -1.80
CA THR A 182 -3.26 2.82 -0.47
C THR A 182 -4.31 3.28 0.55
N TYR A 183 -4.85 2.32 1.32
CA TYR A 183 -5.89 2.59 2.32
C TYR A 183 -5.45 2.08 3.70
N GLY A 184 -5.30 2.98 4.67
CA GLY A 184 -4.85 2.60 6.01
C GLY A 184 -3.43 2.02 6.02
N GLU A 185 -2.55 2.54 5.18
CA GLU A 185 -1.15 2.12 5.09
C GLU A 185 -0.37 2.48 6.37
N PHE A 186 0.55 1.61 6.77
CA PHE A 186 1.57 1.93 7.77
C PHE A 186 2.61 2.90 7.19
N ARG A 187 3.54 3.42 8.01
CA ARG A 187 4.76 4.01 7.46
C ARG A 187 5.69 2.89 7.03
N THR A 188 6.05 2.87 5.75
CA THR A 188 6.72 1.72 5.12
C THR A 188 8.12 2.05 4.58
N MET A 189 8.52 3.32 4.60
CA MET A 189 9.70 3.84 3.92
C MET A 189 10.44 4.85 4.78
N ASN A 190 11.75 5.00 4.56
CA ASN A 190 12.48 6.15 5.06
C ASN A 190 12.15 7.42 4.26
N GLN A 191 12.61 8.58 4.73
CA GLN A 191 12.33 9.86 4.08
C GLN A 191 12.78 9.91 2.62
N ALA A 192 13.94 9.31 2.29
CA ALA A 192 14.47 9.31 0.93
C ALA A 192 13.54 8.54 -0.02
N ALA A 193 13.12 7.33 0.37
CA ALA A 193 12.19 6.52 -0.41
C ALA A 193 10.79 7.16 -0.51
N ALA A 194 10.26 7.71 0.59
CA ALA A 194 8.98 8.42 0.57
C ALA A 194 9.01 9.63 -0.38
N THR A 195 10.05 10.48 -0.28
CA THR A 195 10.22 11.64 -1.17
C THR A 195 10.33 11.22 -2.64
N TRP A 196 11.05 10.11 -2.90
CA TRP A 196 11.19 9.58 -4.24
C TRP A 196 9.85 9.11 -4.83
N VAL A 197 9.03 8.43 -4.04
CA VAL A 197 7.67 7.99 -4.43
C VAL A 197 6.77 9.19 -4.66
N ASP A 198 6.70 10.12 -3.71
CA ASP A 198 5.85 11.31 -3.80
C ASP A 198 6.16 12.14 -5.05
N SER A 199 7.44 12.32 -5.40
CA SER A 199 7.84 13.09 -6.59
C SER A 199 7.46 12.45 -7.94
N ARG A 200 6.95 11.21 -7.94
CA ARG A 200 6.69 10.40 -9.14
C ARG A 200 5.26 9.91 -9.24
N LEU A 201 4.65 9.61 -8.10
CA LEU A 201 3.35 8.95 -7.97
C LEU A 201 2.35 9.77 -7.14
N GLY A 202 2.76 10.93 -6.62
CA GLY A 202 1.97 11.83 -5.77
C GLY A 202 1.73 13.21 -6.37
#